data_AF-A0A6A4F9V9-F1
#
_entry.id   AF-A0A6A4F9V9-F1
#
_cell.length_a   1.000
_cell.length_b   1.000
_cell.length_c   1.000
_cell.angle_alpha   90.00
_cell.angle_beta   90.00
_cell.angle_gamma   90.00
#
_symmetry.space_group_name_H-M   'P 1'
#
loop_
_entity.id
_entity.type
_entity.pdbx_description
1 polymer ?
#
loop_
_entity_poly.entity_id
_entity_poly.type
_entity_poly.pdbx_seq_one_letter_code
_entity_poly.pdbx_strand_id
1 'polypeptide(L)'
;MPASPSNKRRNAAVACFRWFSSWVEKVMHLWLKLQVSHRGGKYSLERLLALEEYTRTTSIYRVILVCFGTPLPMMTLVVAQELVPLQDPSEGSLANYGFWIRASLLTAVIAHTAAVQFHYLVDRVKISQTQCVAIACCVGSTFPVLMMHIAAMIVFPIPFIPILTFPVFYVLLIISFRVVAGKGFFRDAAADMDQTIRFVKYISCQVLLIIVYPAYQALFSVAVATNHELVVMLMLPIIKSLIKYLLLRMTTDLTPESVIFTVDFFNALYLATSMQRATSTTTIVTFVALDMFHLVFGLYGHFRRTSSIQGRLREVVGGCDQGNLLTAIALLCRKPDIFARQVRSGIQLHSSLSYRLPDATQQLLNVLGEIKSSRSCRHRSHSIHPSTPQFFIVVPHSFVQTHGLARVHPVVPTKADESAFILQETLETMFTSECHVLTEYLESIIPVLYGCFVLMIVRLPNAKYHLDLEGITRENATTTVHSVFVLAALVHRTRSRDAAKLWGESLLPPGVRLGDPNDADPR
;
A
#
# COMPACT_ATOMS: atom_id res chain seq x y z
N MET A 1 -17.84 19.05 -55.43
CA MET A 1 -16.36 19.11 -55.39
C MET A 1 -15.85 18.21 -54.29
N PRO A 2 -15.18 17.08 -54.59
CA PRO A 2 -14.64 16.21 -53.54
C PRO A 2 -13.38 16.86 -52.92
N ALA A 3 -13.35 16.92 -51.59
CA ALA A 3 -12.25 17.50 -50.83
C ALA A 3 -10.91 16.85 -51.18
N SER A 4 -9.86 17.67 -51.33
CA SER A 4 -8.53 17.21 -51.74
C SER A 4 -7.96 16.16 -50.76
N PRO A 5 -7.15 15.20 -51.25
CA PRO A 5 -6.64 14.08 -50.45
C PRO A 5 -5.80 14.51 -49.24
N SER A 6 -5.26 15.73 -49.22
CA SER A 6 -4.52 16.28 -48.06
C SER A 6 -5.42 16.64 -46.89
N ASN A 7 -6.63 17.16 -47.15
CA ASN A 7 -7.61 17.50 -46.10
C ASN A 7 -8.21 16.24 -45.46
N LYS A 8 -8.37 15.16 -46.23
CA LYS A 8 -8.87 13.88 -45.73
C LYS A 8 -7.88 13.22 -44.75
N ARG A 9 -6.57 13.30 -45.04
CA ARG A 9 -5.51 12.81 -44.13
C ARG A 9 -5.37 13.66 -42.86
N ARG A 10 -5.45 14.99 -42.96
CA ARG A 10 -5.46 15.88 -41.77
C ARG A 10 -6.66 15.61 -40.88
N ASN A 11 -7.85 15.46 -41.44
CA ASN A 11 -9.07 15.19 -40.67
C ASN A 11 -9.04 13.81 -40.00
N ALA A 12 -8.46 12.79 -40.66
CA ALA A 12 -8.24 11.48 -40.07
C ALA A 12 -7.22 11.52 -38.91
N ALA A 13 -6.12 12.26 -39.07
CA ALA A 13 -5.13 12.44 -38.01
C ALA A 13 -5.71 13.19 -36.78
N VAL A 14 -6.51 14.24 -37.02
CA VAL A 14 -7.18 14.98 -35.94
C VAL A 14 -8.26 14.13 -35.26
N ALA A 15 -9.00 13.32 -35.99
CA ALA A 15 -9.97 12.39 -35.42
C ALA A 15 -9.28 11.29 -34.59
N CYS A 16 -8.15 10.75 -35.07
CA CYS A 16 -7.34 9.78 -34.34
C CYS A 16 -6.75 10.39 -33.06
N PHE A 17 -6.26 11.64 -33.12
CA PHE A 17 -5.76 12.37 -31.96
C PHE A 17 -6.86 12.67 -30.92
N ARG A 18 -8.07 13.05 -31.35
CA ARG A 18 -9.23 13.25 -30.47
C ARG A 18 -9.72 11.96 -29.84
N TRP A 19 -9.73 10.87 -30.61
CA TRP A 19 -10.08 9.56 -30.10
C TRP A 19 -9.04 9.06 -29.09
N PHE A 20 -7.75 9.22 -29.40
CA PHE A 20 -6.65 8.88 -28.51
C PHE A 20 -6.68 9.70 -27.22
N SER A 21 -6.83 11.02 -27.30
CA SER A 21 -6.95 11.88 -26.11
C SER A 21 -8.18 11.54 -25.26
N SER A 22 -9.34 11.30 -25.86
CA SER A 22 -10.54 10.85 -25.11
C SER A 22 -10.34 9.47 -24.47
N TRP A 23 -9.62 8.56 -25.15
CA TRP A 23 -9.28 7.25 -24.60
C TRP A 23 -8.28 7.39 -23.44
N VAL A 24 -7.25 8.23 -23.58
CA VAL A 24 -6.30 8.57 -22.51
C VAL A 24 -7.02 9.20 -21.33
N GLU A 25 -7.96 10.12 -21.53
CA GLU A 25 -8.76 10.71 -20.44
C GLU A 25 -9.63 9.66 -19.73
N LYS A 26 -10.27 8.75 -20.47
CA LYS A 26 -11.06 7.66 -19.88
C LYS A 26 -10.19 6.68 -19.10
N VAL A 27 -9.02 6.32 -19.65
CA VAL A 27 -8.03 5.48 -18.98
C VAL A 27 -7.47 6.20 -17.75
N MET A 28 -7.20 7.50 -17.83
CA MET A 28 -6.78 8.31 -16.69
C MET A 28 -7.85 8.37 -15.61
N HIS A 29 -9.11 8.61 -15.96
CA HIS A 29 -10.20 8.64 -14.99
C HIS A 29 -10.44 7.26 -14.37
N LEU A 30 -10.32 6.19 -15.14
CA LEU A 30 -10.38 4.82 -14.63
C LEU A 30 -9.19 4.53 -13.72
N TRP A 31 -7.97 4.94 -14.12
CA TRP A 31 -6.73 4.81 -13.37
C TRP A 31 -6.77 5.58 -12.05
N LEU A 32 -7.20 6.84 -12.07
CA LEU A 32 -7.41 7.66 -10.87
C LEU A 32 -8.51 7.08 -9.95
N LYS A 33 -9.55 6.47 -10.52
CA LYS A 33 -10.59 5.74 -9.74
C LYS A 33 -10.10 4.38 -9.20
N LEU A 34 -9.05 3.81 -9.79
CA LEU A 34 -8.40 2.56 -9.38
C LEU A 34 -7.29 2.82 -8.37
N GLN A 35 -6.68 4.01 -8.37
CA GLN A 35 -5.68 4.40 -7.38
C GLN A 35 -6.31 4.43 -5.98
N VAL A 36 -5.85 3.50 -5.16
CA VAL A 36 -6.28 3.28 -3.76
C VAL A 36 -6.25 4.57 -2.94
N SER A 37 -5.28 5.42 -3.27
CA SER A 37 -5.09 6.77 -2.76
C SER A 37 -6.35 7.65 -2.77
N HIS A 38 -7.22 7.48 -3.77
CA HIS A 38 -8.35 8.38 -4.01
C HIS A 38 -9.68 7.89 -3.43
N ARG A 39 -9.71 6.69 -2.87
CA ARG A 39 -10.91 6.10 -2.24
C ARG A 39 -10.81 6.09 -0.71
N GLY A 40 -10.35 7.23 -0.17
CA GLY A 40 -10.80 7.76 1.11
C GLY A 40 -10.69 6.81 2.30
N GLY A 41 -9.46 6.45 2.69
CA GLY A 41 -9.20 6.27 4.12
C GLY A 41 -9.44 7.61 4.82
N LYS A 42 -10.20 7.63 5.90
CA LYS A 42 -10.44 8.85 6.68
C LYS A 42 -9.14 9.21 7.41
N TYR A 43 -8.33 10.08 6.83
CA TYR A 43 -7.14 10.58 7.50
C TYR A 43 -7.55 11.32 8.79
N SER A 44 -7.21 10.74 9.93
CA SER A 44 -7.60 11.28 11.23
C SER A 44 -6.80 12.53 11.59
N LEU A 45 -7.43 13.49 12.26
CA LEU A 45 -6.75 14.69 12.76
C LEU A 45 -5.67 14.35 13.80
N GLU A 46 -5.88 13.32 14.62
CA GLU A 46 -4.87 12.81 15.56
C GLU A 46 -3.58 12.39 14.85
N ARG A 47 -3.69 11.60 13.78
CA ARG A 47 -2.53 11.20 12.94
C ARG A 47 -1.84 12.38 12.29
N LEU A 48 -2.61 13.36 11.80
CA LEU A 48 -2.05 14.59 11.21
C LEU A 48 -1.16 15.34 12.20
N LEU A 49 -1.69 15.60 13.39
CA LEU A 49 -1.00 16.34 14.44
C LEU A 49 0.19 15.53 15.00
N ALA A 50 0.05 14.21 15.08
CA ALA A 50 1.15 13.31 15.42
C ALA A 50 2.29 13.40 14.39
N LEU A 51 1.98 13.45 13.09
CA LEU A 51 2.97 13.57 12.02
C LEU A 51 3.68 14.92 12.03
N GLU A 52 2.96 16.02 12.23
CA GLU A 52 3.54 17.36 12.37
C GLU A 52 4.51 17.40 13.56
N GLU A 53 4.07 16.90 14.72
CA GLU A 53 4.90 16.88 15.92
C GLU A 53 6.12 15.97 15.77
N TYR A 54 5.94 14.80 15.14
CA TYR A 54 7.05 13.90 14.83
C TYR A 54 8.09 14.57 13.93
N THR A 55 7.65 15.27 12.87
CA THR A 55 8.52 15.98 11.93
C THR A 55 9.28 17.12 12.62
N ARG A 56 8.66 17.79 13.61
CA ARG A 56 9.25 18.90 14.35
C ARG A 56 10.29 18.45 15.39
N THR A 57 10.04 17.32 16.05
CA THR A 57 10.80 16.88 17.23
C THR A 57 11.84 15.81 16.93
N THR A 58 11.70 15.09 15.83
CA THR A 58 12.53 13.91 15.54
C THR A 58 13.71 14.26 14.66
N SER A 59 14.90 13.79 15.06
CA SER A 59 16.11 13.93 14.24
C SER A 59 16.09 13.00 13.02
N ILE A 60 16.79 13.40 11.96
CA ILE A 60 16.91 12.60 10.73
C ILE A 60 17.55 11.23 10.99
N TYR A 61 18.46 11.12 11.97
CA TYR A 61 19.08 9.85 12.37
C TYR A 61 18.06 8.83 12.87
N ARG A 62 17.07 9.28 13.67
CA ARG A 62 16.00 8.39 14.13
C ARG A 62 15.13 7.92 12.96
N VAL A 63 14.84 8.78 11.98
CA VAL A 63 14.09 8.40 10.77
C VAL A 63 14.85 7.33 9.99
N ILE A 64 16.13 7.55 9.70
CA ILE A 64 16.99 6.57 9.02
C ILE A 64 17.03 5.25 9.79
N LEU A 65 17.24 5.31 11.11
CA LEU A 65 17.28 4.12 11.97
C LEU A 65 15.97 3.34 11.92
N VAL A 66 14.81 3.99 11.93
CA VAL A 66 13.51 3.33 11.81
C VAL A 66 13.33 2.73 10.41
N CYS A 67 13.65 3.48 9.36
CA CYS A 67 13.50 3.03 7.97
C CYS A 67 14.38 1.82 7.65
N PHE A 68 15.63 1.78 8.11
CA PHE A 68 16.50 0.63 7.89
C PHE A 68 16.35 -0.45 8.95
N GLY A 69 16.07 -0.08 10.21
CA GLY A 69 15.98 -1.01 11.34
C GLY A 69 14.72 -1.85 11.37
N THR A 70 13.58 -1.32 10.91
CA THR A 70 12.30 -2.06 10.90
C THR A 70 12.35 -3.39 10.13
N PRO A 71 12.93 -3.48 8.91
CA PRO A 71 13.02 -4.75 8.20
C PRO A 71 14.09 -5.73 8.72
N LEU A 72 15.10 -5.26 9.48
CA LEU A 72 16.26 -6.09 9.87
C LEU A 72 15.90 -7.34 10.70
N PRO A 73 14.97 -7.31 11.68
CA PRO A 73 14.61 -8.50 12.45
C PRO A 73 14.08 -9.62 11.55
N MET A 74 13.21 -9.29 10.59
CA MET A 74 12.66 -10.28 9.65
C MET A 74 13.74 -10.79 8.69
N MET A 75 14.60 -9.91 8.18
CA MET A 75 15.73 -10.32 7.34
C MET A 75 16.71 -11.23 8.08
N THR A 76 16.99 -10.92 9.35
CA THR A 76 17.85 -11.74 10.21
C THR A 76 17.22 -13.12 10.42
N LEU A 77 15.92 -13.18 10.67
CA LEU A 77 15.19 -14.45 10.81
C LEU A 77 15.25 -15.29 9.52
N VAL A 78 15.01 -14.67 8.37
CA VAL A 78 15.08 -15.33 7.06
C VAL A 78 16.48 -15.88 6.79
N VAL A 79 17.52 -15.09 7.05
CA VAL A 79 18.91 -15.53 6.90
C VAL A 79 19.27 -16.61 7.93
N ALA A 80 18.78 -16.51 9.16
CA ALA A 80 19.03 -17.52 10.19
C ALA A 80 18.42 -18.88 9.82
N GLN A 81 17.24 -18.88 9.17
CA GLN A 81 16.67 -20.12 8.60
C GLN A 81 17.58 -20.73 7.54
N GLU A 82 18.32 -19.91 6.79
CA GLU A 82 19.28 -20.39 5.79
C GLU A 82 20.52 -21.06 6.40
N LEU A 83 20.75 -20.95 7.70
CA LEU A 83 21.82 -21.69 8.40
C LEU A 83 21.44 -23.15 8.66
N VAL A 84 20.14 -23.48 8.68
CA VAL A 84 19.67 -24.86 8.82
C VAL A 84 19.95 -25.60 7.51
N PRO A 85 20.78 -26.65 7.48
CA PRO A 85 21.15 -27.33 6.24
C PRO A 85 19.94 -28.07 5.63
N LEU A 86 19.78 -27.96 4.32
CA LEU A 86 18.84 -28.76 3.53
C LEU A 86 19.53 -30.05 3.07
N GLN A 87 18.79 -31.15 3.06
CA GLN A 87 19.24 -32.47 2.61
C GLN A 87 18.81 -32.70 1.16
N ASP A 88 19.28 -33.80 0.56
CA ASP A 88 18.84 -34.18 -0.78
C ASP A 88 17.34 -34.57 -0.75
N PRO A 89 16.48 -33.96 -1.58
CA PRO A 89 15.06 -34.31 -1.62
C PRO A 89 14.79 -35.77 -1.97
N SER A 90 15.72 -36.44 -2.67
CA SER A 90 15.58 -37.86 -3.04
C SER A 90 15.67 -38.83 -1.86
N GLU A 91 16.24 -38.40 -0.72
CA GLU A 91 16.32 -39.20 0.51
C GLU A 91 14.97 -39.31 1.25
N GLY A 92 13.94 -38.60 0.77
CA GLY A 92 12.59 -38.68 1.27
C GLY A 92 12.30 -37.80 2.50
N SER A 93 11.02 -37.76 2.89
CA SER A 93 10.49 -36.84 3.90
C SER A 93 11.18 -36.94 5.27
N LEU A 94 11.46 -38.16 5.73
CA LEU A 94 12.01 -38.40 7.07
C LEU A 94 13.49 -38.00 7.21
N ALA A 95 14.27 -38.15 6.13
CA ALA A 95 15.68 -37.75 6.12
C ALA A 95 15.85 -36.21 6.06
N ASN A 96 14.86 -35.51 5.53
CA ASN A 96 14.89 -34.06 5.30
C ASN A 96 14.49 -33.23 6.53
N TYR A 97 15.16 -33.46 7.66
CA TYR A 97 14.87 -32.76 8.92
C TYR A 97 15.01 -31.23 8.83
N GLY A 98 15.97 -30.73 8.03
CA GLY A 98 16.21 -29.30 7.89
C GLY A 98 15.06 -28.57 7.22
N PHE A 99 14.42 -29.20 6.23
CA PHE A 99 13.22 -28.69 5.58
C PHE A 99 12.08 -28.54 6.59
N TRP A 100 11.84 -29.55 7.43
CA TRP A 100 10.75 -29.51 8.42
C TRP A 100 11.00 -28.51 9.56
N ILE A 101 12.25 -28.33 9.99
CA ILE A 101 12.60 -27.27 10.96
C ILE A 101 12.31 -25.88 10.37
N ARG A 102 12.70 -25.63 9.12
CA ARG A 102 12.40 -24.35 8.44
C ARG A 102 10.90 -24.15 8.28
N ALA A 103 10.15 -25.19 7.88
CA ALA A 103 8.70 -25.15 7.78
C ALA A 103 8.02 -24.90 9.13
N SER A 104 8.54 -25.48 10.21
CA SER A 104 8.09 -25.23 11.60
C SER A 104 8.24 -23.75 11.97
N LEU A 105 9.43 -23.17 11.75
CA LEU A 105 9.69 -21.76 12.04
C LEU A 105 8.80 -20.83 11.21
N LEU A 106 8.68 -21.09 9.91
CA LEU A 106 7.84 -20.29 9.02
C LEU A 106 6.37 -20.31 9.46
N THR A 107 5.81 -21.49 9.71
CA THR A 107 4.40 -21.63 10.10
C THR A 107 4.11 -21.10 11.49
N ALA A 108 5.06 -21.21 12.43
CA ALA A 108 4.96 -20.57 13.75
C ALA A 108 4.88 -19.04 13.64
N VAL A 109 5.74 -18.43 12.81
CA VAL A 109 5.77 -16.98 12.59
C VAL A 109 4.46 -16.51 11.94
N ILE A 110 3.96 -17.22 10.92
CA ILE A 110 2.68 -16.89 10.27
C ILE A 110 1.51 -17.04 11.27
N ALA A 111 1.50 -18.08 12.10
CA ALA A 111 0.46 -18.26 13.11
C ALA A 111 0.50 -17.17 14.18
N HIS A 112 1.70 -16.77 14.61
CA HIS A 112 1.90 -15.65 15.53
C HIS A 112 1.38 -14.33 14.94
N THR A 113 1.78 -14.00 13.71
CA THR A 113 1.35 -12.75 13.06
C THR A 113 -0.15 -12.74 12.79
N ALA A 114 -0.75 -13.87 12.41
CA ALA A 114 -2.19 -14.00 12.27
C ALA A 114 -2.93 -13.78 13.59
N ALA A 115 -2.42 -14.30 14.72
CA ALA A 115 -3.00 -14.06 16.04
C ALA A 115 -2.91 -12.59 16.47
N VAL A 116 -1.75 -11.95 16.24
CA VAL A 116 -1.56 -10.52 16.50
C VAL A 116 -2.50 -9.68 15.62
N GLN A 117 -2.59 -9.97 14.32
CA GLN A 117 -3.49 -9.27 13.41
C GLN A 117 -4.95 -9.43 13.83
N PHE A 118 -5.37 -10.65 14.22
CA PHE A 118 -6.73 -10.90 14.69
C PHE A 118 -7.05 -10.06 15.93
N HIS A 119 -6.13 -9.99 16.89
CA HIS A 119 -6.28 -9.18 18.09
C HIS A 119 -6.47 -7.69 17.79
N TYR A 120 -5.75 -7.13 16.81
CA TYR A 120 -5.88 -5.72 16.43
C TYR A 120 -7.09 -5.42 15.53
N LEU A 121 -7.63 -6.43 14.84
CA LEU A 121 -8.72 -6.26 13.87
C LEU A 121 -10.10 -6.58 14.44
N VAL A 122 -10.15 -7.29 15.57
CA VAL A 122 -11.38 -7.70 16.26
C VAL A 122 -11.37 -7.17 17.70
N ASP A 123 -12.03 -6.04 17.93
CA ASP A 123 -11.95 -5.25 19.17
C ASP A 123 -12.40 -6.01 20.42
N ARG A 124 -13.42 -6.87 20.29
CA ARG A 124 -13.92 -7.69 21.40
C ARG A 124 -12.97 -8.80 21.81
N VAL A 125 -12.02 -9.18 20.95
CA VAL A 125 -11.19 -10.35 21.20
C VAL A 125 -9.82 -9.94 21.72
N LYS A 126 -9.65 -10.13 23.03
CA LYS A 126 -8.39 -9.87 23.72
C LYS A 126 -7.57 -11.16 23.79
N ILE A 127 -6.48 -11.21 23.02
CA ILE A 127 -5.52 -12.31 23.04
C ILE A 127 -4.29 -11.83 23.80
N SER A 128 -3.89 -12.57 24.84
CA SER A 128 -2.64 -12.31 25.56
C SER A 128 -1.43 -12.64 24.68
N GLN A 129 -0.30 -11.95 24.88
CA GLN A 129 0.96 -12.29 24.22
C GLN A 129 1.38 -13.74 24.45
N THR A 130 1.11 -14.28 25.65
CA THR A 130 1.36 -15.70 25.97
C THR A 130 0.50 -16.64 25.12
N GLN A 131 -0.73 -16.26 24.81
CA GLN A 131 -1.62 -17.03 23.95
C GLN A 131 -1.18 -16.96 22.48
N CYS A 132 -0.72 -15.80 22.00
CA CYS A 132 -0.14 -15.67 20.66
C CYS A 132 1.08 -16.60 20.48
N VAL A 133 1.99 -16.63 21.46
CA VAL A 133 3.16 -17.52 21.45
C VAL A 133 2.72 -18.99 21.55
N ALA A 134 1.75 -19.32 22.39
CA ALA A 134 1.23 -20.69 22.49
C ALA A 134 0.58 -21.18 21.19
N ILE A 135 -0.19 -20.33 20.50
CA ILE A 135 -0.76 -20.63 19.17
C ILE A 135 0.38 -20.88 18.16
N ALA A 136 1.40 -20.02 18.16
CA ALA A 136 2.56 -20.15 17.29
C ALA A 136 3.30 -21.48 17.51
N CYS A 137 3.57 -21.85 18.76
CA CYS A 137 4.19 -23.13 19.10
C CYS A 137 3.31 -24.32 18.73
N CYS A 138 2.00 -24.23 18.93
CA CYS A 138 1.05 -25.30 18.60
C CYS A 138 1.04 -25.57 17.09
N VAL A 139 0.86 -24.53 16.27
CA VAL A 139 0.87 -24.66 14.80
C VAL A 139 2.25 -25.07 14.30
N GLY A 140 3.30 -24.41 14.79
CA GLY A 140 4.69 -24.70 14.42
C GLY A 140 5.14 -26.11 14.73
N SER A 141 4.54 -26.78 15.73
CA SER A 141 4.84 -28.18 16.04
C SER A 141 3.94 -29.15 15.28
N THR A 142 2.63 -28.88 15.23
CA THR A 142 1.65 -29.81 14.64
C THR A 142 1.69 -29.85 13.12
N PHE A 143 1.88 -28.71 12.45
CA PHE A 143 1.92 -28.61 11.01
C PHE A 143 3.05 -29.43 10.36
N PRO A 144 4.34 -29.24 10.73
CA PRO A 144 5.43 -30.00 10.10
C PRO A 144 5.32 -31.49 10.39
N VAL A 145 4.89 -31.90 11.59
CA VAL A 145 4.72 -33.33 11.92
C VAL A 145 3.65 -33.96 11.03
N LEU A 146 2.49 -33.32 10.90
CA LEU A 146 1.40 -33.82 10.04
C LEU A 146 1.84 -33.86 8.56
N MET A 147 2.44 -32.77 8.08
CA MET A 147 2.88 -32.69 6.69
C MET A 147 4.02 -33.66 6.37
N MET A 148 4.90 -33.95 7.33
CA MET A 148 5.95 -34.96 7.20
C MET A 148 5.37 -36.36 6.99
N HIS A 149 4.32 -36.72 7.74
CA HIS A 149 3.62 -37.99 7.57
C HIS A 149 2.88 -38.06 6.22
N ILE A 150 2.18 -36.99 5.84
CA ILE A 150 1.48 -36.93 4.55
C ILE A 150 2.48 -37.05 3.39
N ALA A 151 3.61 -36.35 3.45
CA ALA A 151 4.65 -36.41 2.44
C ALA A 151 5.31 -37.80 2.33
N ALA A 152 5.41 -38.53 3.45
CA ALA A 152 5.91 -39.90 3.45
C ALA A 152 4.93 -40.90 2.79
N MET A 153 3.62 -40.62 2.81
CA MET A 153 2.60 -41.47 2.17
C MET A 153 2.37 -41.17 0.69
N ILE A 154 2.55 -39.91 0.28
CA ILE A 154 2.26 -39.46 -1.09
C ILE A 154 3.56 -39.46 -1.91
N VAL A 155 4.29 -38.34 -1.87
CA VAL A 155 5.55 -38.09 -2.57
C VAL A 155 6.24 -36.96 -1.82
N PHE A 156 7.56 -37.03 -1.69
CA PHE A 156 8.40 -35.95 -1.19
C PHE A 156 9.43 -35.53 -2.26
N PRO A 157 9.61 -34.23 -2.53
CA PRO A 157 8.85 -33.09 -2.00
C PRO A 157 7.44 -33.02 -2.60
N ILE A 158 6.45 -32.58 -1.81
CA ILE A 158 5.07 -32.39 -2.31
C ILE A 158 5.09 -31.27 -3.37
N PRO A 159 4.46 -31.44 -4.55
CA PRO A 159 4.41 -30.37 -5.54
C PRO A 159 3.58 -29.19 -5.03
N PHE A 160 4.00 -27.94 -5.27
CA PHE A 160 3.27 -26.74 -4.86
C PHE A 160 2.92 -26.70 -3.35
N ILE A 161 3.83 -27.15 -2.47
CA ILE A 161 3.61 -27.22 -1.00
C ILE A 161 2.89 -26.00 -0.43
N PRO A 162 3.33 -24.75 -0.70
CA PRO A 162 2.69 -23.59 -0.08
C PRO A 162 1.20 -23.49 -0.42
N ILE A 163 0.79 -23.87 -1.64
CA ILE A 163 -0.59 -23.77 -2.12
C ILE A 163 -1.43 -24.94 -1.60
N LEU A 164 -0.94 -26.18 -1.75
CA LEU A 164 -1.69 -27.38 -1.35
C LEU A 164 -1.87 -27.48 0.17
N THR A 165 -0.96 -26.89 0.95
CA THR A 165 -0.99 -26.99 2.41
C THR A 165 -1.77 -25.88 3.11
N PHE A 166 -2.24 -24.85 2.38
CA PHE A 166 -3.06 -23.79 2.99
C PHE A 166 -4.28 -24.31 3.76
N PRO A 167 -5.10 -25.24 3.23
CA PRO A 167 -6.26 -25.73 3.97
C PRO A 167 -5.85 -26.41 5.28
N VAL A 168 -4.78 -27.22 5.26
CA VAL A 168 -4.24 -27.90 6.44
C VAL A 168 -3.74 -26.88 7.47
N PHE A 169 -2.98 -25.88 7.03
CA PHE A 169 -2.48 -24.80 7.88
C PHE A 169 -3.63 -24.06 8.59
N TYR A 170 -4.65 -23.62 7.84
CA TYR A 170 -5.76 -22.87 8.42
C TYR A 170 -6.64 -23.73 9.36
N VAL A 171 -6.84 -25.01 9.06
CA VAL A 171 -7.53 -25.93 9.98
C VAL A 171 -6.76 -26.06 11.28
N LEU A 172 -5.44 -26.28 11.23
CA LEU A 172 -4.60 -26.35 12.42
C LEU A 172 -4.57 -25.03 13.20
N LEU A 173 -4.56 -23.90 12.48
CA LEU A 173 -4.63 -22.58 13.09
C LEU A 173 -5.94 -22.39 13.86
N ILE A 174 -7.09 -22.71 13.25
CA ILE A 174 -8.42 -22.63 13.89
C ILE A 174 -8.50 -23.55 15.11
N ILE A 175 -7.98 -24.78 15.00
CA ILE A 175 -7.91 -25.71 16.14
C ILE A 175 -7.04 -25.13 17.25
N SER A 176 -5.90 -24.54 16.93
CA SER A 176 -4.98 -23.93 17.90
C SER A 176 -5.63 -22.75 18.62
N PHE A 177 -6.35 -21.88 17.90
CA PHE A 177 -7.17 -20.82 18.53
C PHE A 177 -8.20 -21.41 19.50
N ARG A 178 -8.86 -22.51 19.12
CA ARG A 178 -9.86 -23.17 19.98
C ARG A 178 -9.27 -23.79 21.24
N VAL A 179 -8.10 -24.40 21.12
CA VAL A 179 -7.41 -25.04 22.25
C VAL A 179 -6.84 -23.99 23.21
N VAL A 180 -6.22 -22.93 22.69
CA VAL A 180 -5.49 -21.93 23.50
C VAL A 180 -6.40 -20.82 24.03
N ALA A 181 -7.30 -20.29 23.20
CA ALA A 181 -8.20 -19.19 23.58
C ALA A 181 -9.56 -19.67 24.12
N GLY A 182 -9.86 -20.98 24.00
CA GLY A 182 -11.04 -21.62 24.55
C GLY A 182 -12.33 -21.37 23.76
N LYS A 183 -13.44 -21.92 24.25
CA LYS A 183 -14.77 -21.82 23.59
C LYS A 183 -15.34 -20.39 23.58
N GLY A 184 -14.97 -19.57 24.56
CA GLY A 184 -15.41 -18.17 24.67
C GLY A 184 -14.94 -17.32 23.48
N PHE A 185 -13.73 -17.56 22.98
CA PHE A 185 -13.15 -16.87 21.84
C PHE A 185 -14.04 -16.92 20.60
N PHE A 186 -14.52 -18.11 20.22
CA PHE A 186 -15.37 -18.27 19.04
C PHE A 186 -16.75 -17.63 19.21
N ARG A 187 -17.26 -17.60 20.45
CA ARG A 187 -18.51 -16.89 20.74
C ARG A 187 -18.33 -15.39 20.57
N ASP A 188 -17.22 -14.83 21.04
CA ASP A 188 -16.94 -13.41 20.94
C ASP A 188 -16.60 -13.00 19.49
N ALA A 189 -15.86 -13.84 18.76
CA ALA A 189 -15.62 -13.68 17.33
C ALA A 189 -16.91 -13.79 16.50
N ALA A 190 -17.85 -14.66 16.91
CA ALA A 190 -19.17 -14.77 16.30
C ALA A 190 -20.11 -13.62 16.70
N ALA A 191 -19.92 -12.99 17.87
CA ALA A 191 -20.69 -11.82 18.26
C ALA A 191 -20.37 -10.61 17.36
N ASP A 192 -19.11 -10.49 16.91
CA ASP A 192 -18.64 -9.46 16.00
C ASP A 192 -18.33 -10.02 14.61
N MET A 193 -19.30 -10.73 13.99
CA MET A 193 -19.12 -11.37 12.68
C MET A 193 -18.61 -10.41 11.60
N ASP A 194 -19.03 -9.14 11.61
CA ASP A 194 -18.58 -8.15 10.62
C ASP A 194 -17.07 -7.92 10.71
N GLN A 195 -16.51 -7.80 11.91
CA GLN A 195 -15.07 -7.61 12.11
C GLN A 195 -14.29 -8.88 11.74
N THR A 196 -14.81 -10.04 12.15
CA THR A 196 -14.23 -11.35 11.80
C THR A 196 -14.22 -11.60 10.30
N ILE A 197 -15.31 -11.28 9.59
CA ILE A 197 -15.39 -11.38 8.12
C ILE A 197 -14.35 -10.45 7.47
N ARG A 198 -14.14 -9.23 7.99
CA ARG A 198 -13.08 -8.34 7.48
C ARG A 198 -11.69 -8.94 7.65
N PHE A 199 -11.39 -9.54 8.81
CA PHE A 199 -10.14 -10.26 9.02
C PHE A 199 -9.96 -11.41 8.02
N VAL A 200 -10.99 -12.23 7.81
CA VAL A 200 -10.92 -13.35 6.85
C VAL A 200 -10.67 -12.85 5.43
N LYS A 201 -11.35 -11.77 5.01
CA LYS A 201 -11.13 -11.13 3.70
C LYS A 201 -9.70 -10.62 3.56
N TYR A 202 -9.15 -10.01 4.62
CA TYR A 202 -7.77 -9.52 4.64
C TYR A 202 -6.76 -10.66 4.46
N ILE A 203 -6.88 -11.74 5.23
CA ILE A 203 -6.01 -12.93 5.12
C ILE A 203 -6.15 -13.59 3.74
N SER A 204 -7.38 -13.71 3.23
CA SER A 204 -7.63 -14.26 1.89
C SER A 204 -6.95 -13.45 0.79
N CYS A 205 -6.86 -12.13 0.95
CA CYS A 205 -6.13 -11.27 0.03
C CYS A 205 -4.62 -11.53 0.08
N GLN A 206 -4.03 -11.77 1.25
CA GLN A 206 -2.61 -12.08 1.37
C GLN A 206 -2.29 -13.44 0.73
N VAL A 207 -3.16 -14.44 0.94
CA VAL A 207 -3.06 -15.75 0.29
C VAL A 207 -3.12 -15.63 -1.23
N LEU A 208 -4.01 -14.78 -1.76
CA LEU A 208 -4.10 -14.53 -3.20
C LEU A 208 -2.76 -14.05 -3.78
N LEU A 209 -2.01 -13.22 -3.07
CA LEU A 209 -0.69 -12.74 -3.52
C LEU A 209 0.33 -13.88 -3.61
N ILE A 210 0.30 -14.80 -2.65
CA ILE A 210 1.17 -16.00 -2.66
C ILE A 210 0.85 -16.92 -3.84
N ILE A 211 -0.32 -16.80 -4.47
CA ILE A 211 -0.69 -17.59 -5.66
C ILE A 211 -0.36 -16.82 -6.94
N VAL A 212 -0.79 -15.56 -7.04
CA VAL A 212 -0.70 -14.76 -8.27
C VAL A 212 0.75 -14.49 -8.66
N TYR A 213 1.62 -14.16 -7.70
CA TYR A 213 3.00 -13.80 -8.01
C TYR A 213 3.87 -14.99 -8.44
N PRO A 214 3.83 -16.18 -7.80
CA PRO A 214 4.47 -17.37 -8.35
C PRO A 214 3.95 -17.78 -9.72
N ALA A 215 2.63 -17.69 -9.96
CA ALA A 215 2.07 -17.97 -11.26
C ALA A 215 2.61 -17.00 -12.33
N TYR A 216 2.73 -15.72 -11.98
CA TYR A 216 3.41 -14.72 -12.82
C TYR A 216 4.88 -15.07 -13.05
N GLN A 217 5.63 -15.47 -12.02
CA GLN A 217 7.04 -15.83 -12.13
C GLN A 217 7.25 -17.04 -13.04
N ALA A 218 6.40 -18.06 -12.93
CA ALA A 218 6.42 -19.22 -13.82
C ALA A 218 6.08 -18.84 -15.27
N LEU A 219 5.09 -17.96 -15.47
CA LEU A 219 4.76 -17.43 -16.79
C LEU A 219 5.94 -16.62 -17.38
N PHE A 220 6.60 -15.81 -16.55
CA PHE A 220 7.75 -15.01 -16.95
C PHE A 220 8.94 -15.89 -17.33
N SER A 221 9.24 -16.95 -16.57
CA SER A 221 10.37 -17.84 -16.89
C SER A 221 10.20 -18.54 -18.24
N VAL A 222 8.96 -18.86 -18.65
CA VAL A 222 8.70 -19.41 -19.98
C VAL A 222 8.79 -18.31 -21.05
N ALA A 223 8.30 -17.11 -20.75
CA ALA A 223 8.23 -16.00 -21.70
C ALA A 223 9.60 -15.39 -22.03
N VAL A 224 10.55 -15.38 -21.09
CA VAL A 224 11.93 -14.85 -21.31
C VAL A 224 12.65 -15.55 -22.47
N ALA A 225 12.34 -16.82 -22.73
CA ALA A 225 12.91 -17.56 -23.87
C ALA A 225 12.20 -17.28 -25.21
N THR A 226 11.21 -16.37 -25.25
CA THR A 226 10.36 -16.11 -26.41
C THR A 226 10.22 -14.61 -26.71
N ASN A 227 9.66 -14.25 -27.88
CA ASN A 227 9.39 -12.86 -28.25
C ASN A 227 8.30 -12.16 -27.39
N HIS A 228 7.71 -12.85 -26.41
CA HIS A 228 6.62 -12.33 -25.58
C HIS A 228 7.09 -11.76 -24.23
N GLU A 229 8.40 -11.71 -23.97
CA GLU A 229 9.00 -11.17 -22.73
C GLU A 229 8.41 -9.80 -22.35
N LEU A 230 8.35 -8.87 -23.31
CA LEU A 230 7.84 -7.50 -23.10
C LEU A 230 6.34 -7.50 -22.74
N VAL A 231 5.54 -8.38 -23.34
CA VAL A 231 4.09 -8.48 -23.08
C VAL A 231 3.83 -8.96 -21.65
N VAL A 232 4.57 -9.98 -21.20
CA VAL A 232 4.45 -10.49 -19.82
C VAL A 232 5.00 -9.48 -18.82
N MET A 233 6.01 -8.70 -19.18
CA MET A 233 6.48 -7.60 -18.35
C MET A 233 5.39 -6.52 -18.16
N LEU A 234 4.70 -6.12 -19.23
CA LEU A 234 3.62 -5.13 -19.18
C LEU A 234 2.37 -5.62 -18.42
N MET A 235 2.20 -6.93 -18.22
CA MET A 235 1.15 -7.48 -17.37
C MET A 235 1.36 -7.14 -15.89
N LEU A 236 2.62 -6.97 -15.43
CA LEU A 236 2.91 -6.80 -14.00
C LEU A 236 2.28 -5.53 -13.39
N PRO A 237 2.37 -4.33 -14.02
CA PRO A 237 1.66 -3.14 -13.55
C PRO A 237 0.13 -3.29 -13.56
N ILE A 238 -0.42 -4.07 -14.50
CA ILE A 238 -1.85 -4.36 -14.60
C ILE A 238 -2.28 -5.26 -13.43
N ILE A 239 -1.53 -6.33 -13.17
CA ILE A 239 -1.73 -7.25 -12.04
C ILE A 239 -1.65 -6.48 -10.72
N LYS A 240 -0.60 -5.67 -10.53
CA LYS A 240 -0.43 -4.79 -9.36
C LYS A 240 -1.66 -3.91 -9.13
N SER A 241 -2.14 -3.25 -10.19
CA SER A 241 -3.30 -2.35 -10.12
C SER A 241 -4.61 -3.10 -9.85
N LEU A 242 -4.81 -4.25 -10.49
CA LEU A 242 -5.98 -5.10 -10.29
C LEU A 242 -6.04 -5.64 -8.86
N ILE A 243 -4.92 -6.11 -8.33
CA ILE A 243 -4.80 -6.57 -6.94
C ILE A 243 -5.15 -5.42 -5.99
N LYS A 244 -4.51 -4.25 -6.12
CA LYS A 244 -4.80 -3.08 -5.28
C LYS A 244 -6.30 -2.73 -5.30
N TYR A 245 -6.93 -2.79 -6.46
CA TYR A 245 -8.36 -2.57 -6.61
C TYR A 245 -9.23 -3.64 -5.92
N LEU A 246 -8.92 -4.93 -6.13
CA LEU A 246 -9.64 -6.03 -5.51
C LEU A 246 -9.52 -5.96 -3.99
N LEU A 247 -8.31 -5.73 -3.48
CA LEU A 247 -8.04 -5.63 -2.05
C LEU A 247 -8.87 -4.53 -1.42
N LEU A 248 -8.78 -3.31 -1.96
CA LEU A 248 -9.54 -2.18 -1.44
C LEU A 248 -11.06 -2.43 -1.43
N ARG A 249 -11.60 -3.10 -2.46
CA ARG A 249 -13.03 -3.44 -2.52
C ARG A 249 -13.42 -4.46 -1.46
N MET A 250 -12.52 -5.37 -1.12
CA MET A 250 -12.76 -6.42 -0.12
C MET A 250 -12.52 -5.93 1.30
N THR A 251 -11.72 -4.88 1.48
CA THR A 251 -11.21 -4.41 2.77
C THR A 251 -11.60 -2.94 3.04
N THR A 252 -12.87 -2.59 2.84
CA THR A 252 -13.40 -1.20 2.85
C THR A 252 -13.08 -0.36 4.09
N ASP A 253 -12.78 -1.00 5.23
CA ASP A 253 -12.52 -0.34 6.51
C ASP A 253 -11.13 -0.69 7.10
N LEU A 254 -10.31 -1.46 6.39
CA LEU A 254 -8.93 -1.75 6.78
C LEU A 254 -8.02 -0.61 6.32
N THR A 255 -6.95 -0.35 7.08
CA THR A 255 -5.93 0.65 6.76
C THR A 255 -5.40 0.42 5.33
N PRO A 256 -5.76 1.24 4.33
CA PRO A 256 -5.30 1.10 2.94
C PRO A 256 -3.77 1.03 2.81
N GLU A 257 -3.04 1.53 3.80
CA GLU A 257 -1.59 1.43 3.91
C GLU A 257 -1.09 -0.01 4.02
N SER A 258 -1.80 -0.89 4.74
CA SER A 258 -1.38 -2.29 4.89
C SER A 258 -1.57 -3.07 3.58
N VAL A 259 -2.61 -2.74 2.83
CA VAL A 259 -2.87 -3.26 1.48
C VAL A 259 -1.76 -2.80 0.52
N ILE A 260 -1.47 -1.50 0.50
CA ILE A 260 -0.40 -0.93 -0.33
C ILE A 260 0.94 -1.57 0.03
N PHE A 261 1.27 -1.64 1.33
CA PHE A 261 2.49 -2.27 1.81
C PHE A 261 2.63 -3.70 1.30
N THR A 262 1.59 -4.52 1.47
CA THR A 262 1.67 -5.94 1.08
C THR A 262 1.83 -6.08 -0.43
N VAL A 263 0.99 -5.41 -1.22
CA VAL A 263 1.04 -5.54 -2.69
C VAL A 263 2.35 -5.00 -3.25
N ASP A 264 2.79 -3.83 -2.81
CA ASP A 264 4.03 -3.24 -3.29
C ASP A 264 5.26 -4.00 -2.82
N PHE A 265 5.20 -4.62 -1.63
CA PHE A 265 6.25 -5.52 -1.16
C PHE A 265 6.43 -6.73 -2.09
N PHE A 266 5.34 -7.48 -2.34
CA PHE A 266 5.41 -8.62 -3.25
C PHE A 266 5.80 -8.18 -4.66
N ASN A 267 5.21 -7.09 -5.16
CA ASN A 267 5.54 -6.58 -6.48
C ASN A 267 7.03 -6.25 -6.63
N ALA A 268 7.61 -5.54 -5.67
CA ALA A 268 9.03 -5.16 -5.73
C ALA A 268 9.96 -6.37 -5.59
N LEU A 269 9.60 -7.36 -4.76
CA LEU A 269 10.40 -8.58 -4.60
C LEU A 269 10.40 -9.42 -5.88
N TYR A 270 9.24 -9.68 -6.45
CA TYR A 270 9.11 -10.44 -7.70
C TYR A 270 9.70 -9.68 -8.89
N LEU A 271 9.61 -8.36 -8.86
CA LEU A 271 10.30 -7.55 -9.84
C LEU A 271 11.82 -7.74 -9.74
N ALA A 272 12.39 -7.67 -8.53
CA ALA A 272 13.82 -7.87 -8.34
C ALA A 272 14.29 -9.26 -8.82
N THR A 273 13.53 -10.32 -8.55
CA THR A 273 13.85 -11.69 -9.02
C THR A 273 13.70 -11.84 -10.53
N SER A 274 12.65 -11.27 -11.14
CA SER A 274 12.46 -11.26 -12.60
C SER A 274 13.57 -10.49 -13.31
N MET A 275 13.99 -9.34 -12.78
CA MET A 275 15.05 -8.53 -13.36
C MET A 275 16.42 -9.20 -13.28
N GLN A 276 16.68 -9.95 -12.22
CA GLN A 276 17.89 -10.77 -12.11
C GLN A 276 17.97 -11.85 -13.19
N ARG A 277 16.83 -12.40 -13.61
CA ARG A 277 16.73 -13.43 -14.66
C ARG A 277 16.69 -12.87 -16.09
N ALA A 278 16.36 -11.60 -16.25
CA ALA A 278 16.30 -10.97 -17.56
C ALA A 278 17.72 -10.89 -18.17
N THR A 279 17.92 -11.51 -19.34
CA THR A 279 19.22 -11.58 -20.01
C THR A 279 19.49 -10.39 -20.92
N SER A 280 18.45 -9.63 -21.30
CA SER A 280 18.57 -8.52 -22.25
C SER A 280 18.62 -7.15 -21.58
N THR A 281 19.67 -6.38 -21.89
CA THR A 281 19.80 -4.96 -21.51
C THR A 281 18.62 -4.11 -22.00
N THR A 282 17.99 -4.48 -23.14
CA THR A 282 16.83 -3.74 -23.67
C THR A 282 15.59 -3.91 -22.80
N THR A 283 15.37 -5.09 -22.22
CA THR A 283 14.24 -5.34 -21.30
C THR A 283 14.42 -4.53 -20.02
N ILE A 284 15.64 -4.50 -19.46
CA ILE A 284 15.97 -3.72 -18.26
C ILE A 284 15.77 -2.21 -18.52
N VAL A 285 16.25 -1.69 -19.65
CA VAL A 285 16.07 -0.27 -20.02
C VAL A 285 14.60 0.08 -20.24
N THR A 286 13.85 -0.79 -20.93
CA THR A 286 12.41 -0.60 -21.16
C THR A 286 11.64 -0.62 -19.85
N PHE A 287 12.05 -1.46 -18.90
CA PHE A 287 11.48 -1.54 -17.57
C PHE A 287 11.66 -0.24 -16.79
N VAL A 288 12.90 0.27 -16.72
CA VAL A 288 13.18 1.57 -16.09
C VAL A 288 12.36 2.67 -16.75
N ALA A 289 12.26 2.68 -18.08
CA ALA A 289 11.50 3.68 -18.80
C ALA A 289 9.99 3.63 -18.47
N LEU A 290 9.40 2.44 -18.36
CA LEU A 290 7.99 2.24 -18.01
C LEU A 290 7.71 2.63 -16.54
N ASP A 291 8.59 2.26 -15.62
CA ASP A 291 8.46 2.66 -14.21
C ASP A 291 8.64 4.16 -14.03
N MET A 292 9.57 4.79 -14.76
CA MET A 292 9.70 6.24 -14.81
C MET A 292 8.45 6.90 -15.38
N PHE A 293 7.87 6.35 -16.45
CA PHE A 293 6.63 6.88 -17.03
C PHE A 293 5.47 6.81 -16.03
N HIS A 294 5.27 5.65 -15.37
CA HIS A 294 4.24 5.49 -14.34
C HIS A 294 4.45 6.43 -13.15
N LEU A 295 5.70 6.64 -12.74
CA LEU A 295 6.05 7.57 -11.67
C LEU A 295 5.76 9.01 -12.06
N VAL A 296 6.28 9.50 -13.18
CA VAL A 296 6.11 10.90 -13.62
C VAL A 296 4.63 11.21 -13.78
N PHE A 297 3.86 10.28 -14.33
CA PHE A 297 2.42 10.45 -14.50
C PHE A 297 1.66 10.49 -13.17
N GLY A 298 2.02 9.62 -12.23
CA GLY A 298 1.47 9.64 -10.87
C GLY A 298 1.84 10.93 -10.13
N LEU A 299 3.12 11.31 -10.15
CA LEU A 299 3.64 12.47 -9.45
C LEU A 299 3.11 13.78 -10.03
N TYR A 300 2.99 13.91 -11.35
CA TYR A 300 2.47 15.11 -12.01
C TYR A 300 1.01 15.38 -11.63
N GLY A 301 0.16 14.35 -11.64
CA GLY A 301 -1.24 14.45 -11.22
C GLY A 301 -1.37 14.84 -9.74
N HIS A 302 -0.57 14.22 -8.87
CA HIS A 302 -0.55 14.54 -7.45
C HIS A 302 0.01 15.93 -7.15
N PHE A 303 1.07 16.34 -7.82
CA PHE A 303 1.71 17.65 -7.63
C PHE A 303 0.78 18.79 -8.04
N ARG A 304 0.16 18.72 -9.22
CA ARG A 304 -0.77 19.77 -9.69
C ARG A 304 -1.96 19.95 -8.75
N ARG A 305 -2.43 18.85 -8.14
CA ARG A 305 -3.51 18.89 -7.15
C ARG A 305 -3.02 19.47 -5.82
N THR A 306 -1.85 19.06 -5.36
CA THR A 306 -1.24 19.52 -4.10
C THR A 306 -0.95 21.01 -4.11
N SER A 307 -0.36 21.53 -5.20
CA SER A 307 -0.03 22.96 -5.33
C SER A 307 -1.29 23.84 -5.38
N SER A 308 -2.33 23.40 -6.08
CA SER A 308 -3.64 24.08 -6.11
C SER A 308 -4.30 24.13 -4.72
N ILE A 309 -4.31 22.99 -4.01
CA ILE A 309 -4.87 22.90 -2.65
C ILE A 309 -4.06 23.73 -1.66
N GLN A 310 -2.72 23.71 -1.76
CA GLN A 310 -1.84 24.50 -0.90
C GLN A 310 -2.08 26.00 -1.06
N GLY A 311 -2.25 26.48 -2.29
CA GLY A 311 -2.59 27.89 -2.56
C GLY A 311 -3.90 28.29 -1.89
N ARG A 312 -4.96 27.50 -2.09
CA ARG A 312 -6.29 27.72 -1.49
C ARG A 312 -6.27 27.65 0.04
N LEU A 313 -5.53 26.71 0.61
CA LEU A 313 -5.37 26.56 2.06
C LEU A 313 -4.68 27.79 2.68
N ARG A 314 -3.66 28.33 2.01
CA ARG A 314 -2.98 29.56 2.46
C ARG A 314 -3.91 30.78 2.45
N GLU A 315 -4.73 30.93 1.41
CA GLU A 315 -5.74 31.99 1.36
C GLU A 315 -6.72 31.91 2.54
N VAL A 316 -7.15 30.71 2.93
CA VAL A 316 -8.09 30.52 4.05
C VAL A 316 -7.46 30.73 5.43
N VAL A 317 -6.20 30.30 5.63
CA VAL A 317 -5.52 30.42 6.93
C VAL A 317 -4.96 31.84 7.18
N GLY A 318 -4.82 32.66 6.12
CA GLY A 318 -4.49 34.08 6.19
C GLY A 318 -3.04 34.35 6.60
N GLY A 319 -2.05 33.69 5.98
CA GLY A 319 -0.63 33.84 6.33
C GLY A 319 0.32 33.81 5.12
N CYS A 320 1.27 34.74 5.10
CA CYS A 320 2.39 34.88 4.15
C CYS A 320 3.56 33.89 4.39
N ASP A 321 3.37 32.83 5.17
CA ASP A 321 4.48 32.00 5.60
C ASP A 321 4.84 30.90 4.58
N GLN A 322 6.14 30.68 4.35
CA GLN A 322 6.70 29.73 3.38
C GLN A 322 6.47 28.25 3.75
N GLY A 323 5.75 27.97 4.84
CA GLY A 323 5.55 26.63 5.38
C GLY A 323 4.93 25.61 4.42
N ASN A 324 5.35 24.34 4.58
CA ASN A 324 4.87 23.19 3.81
C ASN A 324 3.39 22.87 4.12
N LEU A 325 2.74 22.08 3.26
CA LEU A 325 1.31 21.73 3.37
C LEU A 325 0.90 21.24 4.77
N LEU A 326 1.73 20.41 5.40
CA LEU A 326 1.51 19.86 6.75
C LEU A 326 1.38 20.95 7.82
N THR A 327 2.25 21.96 7.78
CA THR A 327 2.20 23.09 8.72
C THR A 327 0.96 23.95 8.49
N ALA A 328 0.57 24.15 7.23
CA ALA A 328 -0.60 24.95 6.89
C ALA A 328 -1.91 24.31 7.38
N ILE A 329 -2.08 22.98 7.22
CA ILE A 329 -3.26 22.28 7.71
C ILE A 329 -3.28 22.17 9.23
N ALA A 330 -2.12 22.00 9.88
CA ALA A 330 -2.02 22.05 11.33
C ALA A 330 -2.41 23.42 11.90
N LEU A 331 -1.97 24.51 11.25
CA LEU A 331 -2.38 25.87 11.62
C LEU A 331 -3.89 26.10 11.47
N LEU A 332 -4.51 25.53 10.42
CA LEU A 332 -5.97 25.53 10.29
C LEU A 332 -6.63 24.83 11.48
N CYS A 333 -6.12 23.66 11.88
CA CYS A 333 -6.64 22.92 13.03
C CYS A 333 -6.45 23.67 14.36
N ARG A 334 -5.37 24.44 14.51
CA ARG A 334 -5.13 25.29 15.69
C ARG A 334 -6.01 26.55 15.75
N LYS A 335 -6.67 26.93 14.65
CA LYS A 335 -7.58 28.10 14.58
C LYS A 335 -9.05 27.63 14.61
N PRO A 336 -9.71 27.57 15.78
CA PRO A 336 -11.05 26.98 15.93
C PRO A 336 -12.13 27.69 15.10
N ASP A 337 -12.01 29.00 14.90
CA ASP A 337 -12.96 29.79 14.11
C ASP A 337 -12.95 29.41 12.61
N ILE A 338 -11.77 29.11 12.08
CA ILE A 338 -11.59 28.70 10.68
C ILE A 338 -12.03 27.25 10.52
N PHE A 339 -11.65 26.38 11.46
CA PHE A 339 -12.08 24.98 11.49
C PHE A 339 -13.60 24.83 11.58
N ALA A 340 -14.28 25.68 12.36
CA ALA A 340 -15.73 25.67 12.48
C ALA A 340 -16.46 25.96 11.15
N ARG A 341 -15.82 26.73 10.25
CA ARG A 341 -16.35 27.06 8.91
C ARG A 341 -16.20 25.91 7.91
N GLN A 342 -15.31 24.96 8.16
CA GLN A 342 -15.08 23.81 7.28
C GLN A 342 -16.23 22.79 7.33
N VAL A 343 -16.35 22.01 6.25
CA VAL A 343 -17.17 20.80 6.16
C VAL A 343 -16.49 19.70 6.99
N ARG A 344 -17.24 19.16 7.94
CA ARG A 344 -16.74 18.23 8.98
C ARG A 344 -17.39 16.85 8.93
N SER A 345 -18.37 16.66 8.04
CA SER A 345 -19.02 15.38 7.81
C SER A 345 -18.00 14.37 7.30
N GLY A 346 -17.85 13.25 7.99
CA GLY A 346 -16.93 12.18 7.58
C GLY A 346 -15.48 12.30 8.07
N ILE A 347 -15.06 13.42 8.67
CA ILE A 347 -13.69 13.58 9.22
C ILE A 347 -13.56 12.79 10.52
N GLN A 348 -12.55 11.92 10.63
CA GLN A 348 -12.21 11.22 11.88
C GLN A 348 -11.33 12.12 12.76
N LEU A 349 -11.70 12.23 14.04
CA LEU A 349 -10.91 13.00 14.99
C LEU A 349 -9.76 12.15 15.53
N HIS A 350 -10.11 10.99 16.09
CA HIS A 350 -9.18 10.01 16.61
C HIS A 350 -8.84 8.94 15.58
N SER A 351 -7.61 8.44 15.65
CA SER A 351 -7.13 7.31 14.86
C SER A 351 -7.50 5.99 15.53
N SER A 352 -7.49 4.89 14.76
CA SER A 352 -7.59 3.54 15.32
C SER A 352 -6.31 3.11 16.06
N LEU A 353 -5.18 3.76 15.78
CA LEU A 353 -3.92 3.59 16.49
C LEU A 353 -3.73 4.74 17.48
N SER A 354 -3.47 4.44 18.75
CA SER A 354 -3.23 5.47 19.75
C SER A 354 -1.83 6.07 19.61
N TYR A 355 -1.74 7.40 19.50
CA TYR A 355 -0.46 8.11 19.46
C TYR A 355 -0.14 8.76 20.81
N ARG A 356 1.12 8.70 21.24
CA ARG A 356 1.58 9.49 22.40
C ARG A 356 1.73 10.95 21.97
N LEU A 357 0.73 11.75 22.30
CA LEU A 357 0.67 13.18 22.00
C LEU A 357 0.92 14.02 23.26
N PRO A 358 1.54 15.21 23.14
CA PRO A 358 1.61 16.17 24.23
C PRO A 358 0.21 16.60 24.70
N ASP A 359 0.09 16.95 25.98
CA ASP A 359 -1.19 17.33 26.61
C ASP A 359 -1.89 18.49 25.87
N ALA A 360 -1.12 19.45 25.36
CA ALA A 360 -1.65 20.57 24.57
C ALA A 360 -2.35 20.11 23.27
N THR A 361 -1.82 19.07 22.60
CA THR A 361 -2.42 18.52 21.38
C THR A 361 -3.66 17.70 21.69
N GLN A 362 -3.69 16.99 22.82
CA GLN A 362 -4.89 16.28 23.29
C GLN A 362 -6.01 17.26 23.65
N GLN A 363 -5.68 18.36 24.33
CA GLN A 363 -6.64 19.44 24.63
C GLN A 363 -7.20 20.06 23.34
N LEU A 364 -6.36 20.30 22.33
CA LEU A 364 -6.80 20.77 21.02
C LEU A 364 -7.77 19.80 20.36
N LEU A 365 -7.48 18.49 20.36
CA LEU A 365 -8.38 17.47 19.81
C LEU A 365 -9.74 17.48 20.52
N ASN A 366 -9.78 17.63 21.84
CA ASN A 366 -11.02 17.73 22.60
C ASN A 366 -11.87 18.93 22.17
N VAL A 367 -11.24 20.12 22.05
CA VAL A 367 -11.91 21.34 21.57
C VAL A 367 -12.46 21.17 20.15
N LEU A 368 -11.69 20.56 19.25
CA LEU A 368 -12.15 20.27 17.88
C LEU A 368 -13.31 19.27 17.86
N GLY A 369 -13.32 18.32 18.81
CA GLY A 369 -14.42 17.37 19.04
C GLY A 369 -15.71 18.06 19.45
N GLU A 370 -15.64 19.01 20.38
CA GLU A 370 -16.79 19.82 20.82
C GLU A 370 -17.33 20.72 19.71
N ILE A 371 -16.45 21.35 18.93
CA ILE A 371 -16.87 22.16 17.77
C ILE A 371 -17.61 21.27 16.76
N LYS A 372 -17.10 20.07 16.50
CA LYS A 372 -17.73 19.06 15.61
C LYS A 372 -19.12 18.65 16.10
N SER A 373 -19.30 18.39 17.40
CA SER A 373 -20.60 17.98 17.96
C SER A 373 -21.62 19.13 18.02
N SER A 374 -21.18 20.37 18.25
CA SER A 374 -22.05 21.56 18.39
C SER A 374 -22.92 21.87 17.16
N ARG A 375 -22.45 21.60 15.93
CA ARG A 375 -23.30 21.74 14.71
C ARG A 375 -24.38 20.65 14.61
N SER A 376 -24.17 19.48 15.22
CA SER A 376 -25.17 18.40 15.22
C SER A 376 -26.38 18.72 16.12
N CYS A 377 -26.22 19.60 17.11
CA CYS A 377 -27.29 19.97 18.04
C CYS A 377 -28.23 21.07 17.52
N ARG A 378 -27.84 21.85 16.48
CA ARG A 378 -28.69 22.94 15.96
C ARG A 378 -29.86 22.50 15.08
N HIS A 379 -29.99 21.20 14.76
CA HIS A 379 -31.12 20.68 13.98
C HIS A 379 -32.14 19.87 14.78
N ARG A 380 -32.00 19.79 16.11
CA ARG A 380 -32.97 19.08 16.97
C ARG A 380 -33.42 19.97 18.13
N SER A 381 -34.11 21.04 17.79
CA SER A 381 -34.95 21.80 18.73
C SER A 381 -36.22 22.26 18.02
N HIS A 382 -37.06 21.27 17.70
CA HIS A 382 -38.51 21.45 17.81
C HIS A 382 -39.02 20.29 18.65
N SER A 383 -39.33 20.61 19.89
CA SER A 383 -40.09 19.80 20.83
C SER A 383 -41.50 19.58 20.29
N ILE A 384 -41.90 18.32 20.10
CA ILE A 384 -43.31 17.91 20.17
C ILE A 384 -43.34 16.65 21.06
N HIS A 385 -44.29 16.66 21.99
CA HIS A 385 -44.52 15.73 23.10
C HIS A 385 -44.60 14.22 22.73
N PRO A 386 -44.47 13.32 23.72
CA PRO A 386 -44.45 11.88 23.53
C PRO A 386 -45.86 11.28 23.55
N SER A 387 -46.17 10.40 22.60
CA SER A 387 -47.25 9.43 22.73
C SER A 387 -46.93 8.14 21.99
N THR A 388 -46.76 7.08 22.79
CA THR A 388 -47.00 5.64 22.56
C THR A 388 -46.35 4.91 21.36
N PRO A 389 -45.74 3.73 21.59
CA PRO A 389 -45.12 2.94 20.52
C PRO A 389 -46.17 2.06 19.82
N GLN A 390 -46.33 2.21 18.51
CA GLN A 390 -46.95 1.19 17.67
C GLN A 390 -45.87 0.50 16.84
N PHE A 391 -45.69 -0.78 17.15
CA PHE A 391 -44.96 -1.74 16.34
C PHE A 391 -45.61 -1.82 14.95
N PHE A 392 -44.83 -1.56 13.90
CA PHE A 392 -45.11 -2.10 12.58
C PHE A 392 -43.85 -2.78 12.04
N ILE A 393 -43.95 -4.10 12.00
CA ILE A 393 -43.12 -4.99 11.20
C ILE A 393 -43.40 -4.67 9.73
N VAL A 394 -42.37 -4.35 8.94
CA VAL A 394 -42.45 -4.40 7.48
C VAL A 394 -41.22 -5.11 6.94
N VAL A 395 -41.50 -6.25 6.32
CA VAL A 395 -40.63 -7.20 5.61
C VAL A 395 -40.02 -6.53 4.36
N PRO A 396 -38.78 -6.84 3.96
CA PRO A 396 -38.16 -6.25 2.78
C PRO A 396 -38.71 -6.91 1.50
N HIS A 397 -39.38 -6.12 0.66
CA HIS A 397 -39.65 -6.51 -0.72
C HIS A 397 -38.87 -5.61 -1.68
N SER A 398 -38.09 -6.28 -2.52
CA SER A 398 -37.43 -5.80 -3.73
C SER A 398 -38.42 -5.08 -4.66
N PHE A 399 -38.10 -3.85 -5.07
CA PHE A 399 -38.67 -3.27 -6.27
C PHE A 399 -37.67 -2.35 -6.98
N VAL A 400 -37.38 -2.74 -8.22
CA VAL A 400 -36.77 -1.93 -9.27
C VAL A 400 -37.73 -0.79 -9.58
N GLN A 401 -37.30 0.47 -9.42
CA GLN A 401 -38.03 1.58 -10.02
C GLN A 401 -37.08 2.66 -10.53
N THR A 402 -37.03 2.72 -11.86
CA THR A 402 -36.44 3.79 -12.68
C THR A 402 -37.10 5.13 -12.36
N HIS A 403 -36.37 6.04 -11.71
CA HIS A 403 -36.78 7.44 -11.61
C HIS A 403 -36.16 8.26 -12.75
N GLY A 404 -37.03 9.01 -13.42
CA GLY A 404 -36.76 9.79 -14.61
C GLY A 404 -35.75 10.92 -14.43
N LEU A 405 -35.24 11.32 -15.58
CA LEU A 405 -34.21 12.32 -15.84
C LEU A 405 -34.65 13.72 -15.37
N ALA A 406 -34.47 14.05 -14.09
CA ALA A 406 -34.41 15.44 -13.66
C ALA A 406 -33.03 15.99 -14.02
N ARG A 407 -33.00 16.92 -14.98
CA ARG A 407 -31.83 17.68 -15.40
C ARG A 407 -31.29 18.45 -14.19
N VAL A 408 -30.32 17.87 -13.48
CA VAL A 408 -29.50 18.61 -12.51
C VAL A 408 -28.57 19.49 -13.33
N HIS A 409 -28.87 20.79 -13.40
CA HIS A 409 -27.87 21.75 -13.85
C HIS A 409 -26.66 21.66 -12.93
N PRO A 410 -25.43 21.62 -13.45
CA PRO A 410 -24.25 21.68 -12.61
C PRO A 410 -24.23 23.07 -11.96
N VAL A 411 -24.61 23.14 -10.69
CA VAL A 411 -24.36 24.33 -9.87
C VAL A 411 -22.86 24.48 -9.81
N VAL A 412 -22.34 25.51 -10.48
CA VAL A 412 -20.94 25.92 -10.34
C VAL A 412 -20.77 26.32 -8.87
N PRO A 413 -19.90 25.64 -8.08
CA PRO A 413 -19.71 26.00 -6.69
C PRO A 413 -19.19 27.43 -6.60
N THR A 414 -19.75 28.22 -5.70
CA THR A 414 -19.24 29.56 -5.39
C THR A 414 -17.88 29.43 -4.67
N LYS A 415 -16.97 30.41 -4.81
CA LYS A 415 -15.67 30.42 -4.09
C LYS A 415 -15.80 30.16 -2.58
N ALA A 416 -16.92 30.56 -1.98
CA ALA A 416 -17.22 30.32 -0.57
C ALA A 416 -17.46 28.83 -0.26
N ASP A 417 -18.09 28.10 -1.18
CA ASP A 417 -18.35 26.65 -1.05
C ASP A 417 -17.06 25.85 -1.21
N GLU A 418 -16.20 26.22 -2.17
CA GLU A 418 -14.88 25.61 -2.35
C GLU A 418 -13.97 25.80 -1.13
N SER A 419 -14.08 26.92 -0.42
CA SER A 419 -13.27 27.18 0.78
C SER A 419 -13.65 26.32 2.00
N ALA A 420 -14.86 25.77 1.99
CA ALA A 420 -15.38 24.96 3.09
C ALA A 420 -14.92 23.49 3.02
N PHE A 421 -14.54 22.99 1.84
CA PHE A 421 -14.05 21.62 1.65
C PHE A 421 -12.52 21.48 1.75
N ILE A 422 -11.79 22.58 1.89
CA ILE A 422 -10.32 22.61 1.88
C ILE A 422 -9.71 21.65 2.90
N LEU A 423 -10.28 21.57 4.12
CA LEU A 423 -9.81 20.63 5.13
C LEU A 423 -9.89 19.17 4.64
N GLN A 424 -11.03 18.76 4.09
CA GLN A 424 -11.22 17.41 3.56
C GLN A 424 -10.27 17.13 2.39
N GLU A 425 -10.19 18.03 1.42
CA GLU A 425 -9.32 17.88 0.25
C GLU A 425 -7.83 17.79 0.65
N THR A 426 -7.42 18.56 1.66
CA THR A 426 -6.05 18.52 2.17
C THR A 426 -5.76 17.22 2.90
N LEU A 427 -6.68 16.72 3.73
CA LEU A 427 -6.56 15.42 4.41
C LEU A 427 -6.46 14.26 3.40
N GLU A 428 -7.29 14.27 2.34
CA GLU A 428 -7.21 13.28 1.25
C GLU A 428 -5.87 13.33 0.51
N THR A 429 -5.34 14.54 0.32
CA THR A 429 -4.03 14.76 -0.32
C THR A 429 -2.89 14.28 0.57
N MET A 430 -2.92 14.54 1.88
CA MET A 430 -1.94 14.05 2.85
C MET A 430 -1.90 12.52 2.89
N PHE A 431 -3.07 11.89 2.98
CA PHE A 431 -3.20 10.44 2.93
C PHE A 431 -2.61 9.85 1.64
N THR A 432 -2.86 10.52 0.53
CA THR A 432 -2.32 10.16 -0.78
C THR A 432 -0.80 10.25 -0.85
N SER A 433 -0.24 11.35 -0.32
CA SER A 433 1.20 11.54 -0.24
C SER A 433 1.87 10.46 0.61
N GLU A 434 1.29 10.06 1.75
CA GLU A 434 1.84 8.98 2.57
C GLU A 434 1.85 7.63 1.85
N CYS A 435 0.76 7.29 1.14
CA CYS A 435 0.68 6.08 0.33
C CYS A 435 1.76 6.05 -0.75
N HIS A 436 2.01 7.20 -1.38
CA HIS A 436 3.04 7.31 -2.40
C HIS A 436 4.44 7.17 -1.79
N VAL A 437 4.75 7.88 -0.71
CA VAL A 437 6.03 7.75 0.01
C VAL A 437 6.28 6.32 0.47
N LEU A 438 5.25 5.63 0.96
CA LEU A 438 5.36 4.21 1.34
C LEU A 438 5.71 3.31 0.15
N THR A 439 5.07 3.53 -1.00
CA THR A 439 5.35 2.80 -2.25
C THR A 439 6.80 3.04 -2.67
N GLU A 440 7.25 4.30 -2.66
CA GLU A 440 8.61 4.71 -3.01
C GLU A 440 9.66 4.09 -2.08
N TYR A 441 9.39 4.08 -0.78
CA TYR A 441 10.24 3.45 0.21
C TYR A 441 10.39 1.94 -0.07
N LEU A 442 9.30 1.23 -0.34
CA LEU A 442 9.32 -0.21 -0.61
C LEU A 442 10.08 -0.55 -1.90
N GLU A 443 9.80 0.17 -2.99
CA GLU A 443 10.49 -0.02 -4.26
C GLU A 443 11.99 0.31 -4.18
N SER A 444 12.41 1.13 -3.21
CA SER A 444 13.82 1.46 -2.97
C SER A 444 14.51 0.44 -2.05
N ILE A 445 13.89 0.07 -0.92
CA ILE A 445 14.53 -0.76 0.10
C ILE A 445 14.53 -2.25 -0.26
N ILE A 446 13.49 -2.75 -0.92
CA ILE A 446 13.33 -4.19 -1.18
C ILE A 446 14.41 -4.72 -2.12
N PRO A 447 14.75 -4.08 -3.25
CA PRO A 447 15.86 -4.52 -4.09
C PRO A 447 17.19 -4.55 -3.35
N VAL A 448 17.41 -3.60 -2.41
CA VAL A 448 18.62 -3.58 -1.57
C VAL A 448 18.65 -4.78 -0.63
N LEU A 449 17.55 -5.03 0.08
CA LEU A 449 17.42 -6.18 0.98
C LEU A 449 17.56 -7.51 0.23
N TYR A 450 16.93 -7.62 -0.95
CA TYR A 450 17.05 -8.77 -1.83
C TYR A 450 18.50 -8.98 -2.28
N GLY A 451 19.18 -7.92 -2.71
CA GLY A 451 20.58 -8.00 -3.10
C GLY A 451 21.50 -8.45 -1.97
N CYS A 452 21.30 -7.91 -0.76
CA CYS A 452 22.02 -8.38 0.43
C CYS A 452 21.74 -9.86 0.71
N PHE A 453 20.49 -10.30 0.62
CA PHE A 453 20.09 -11.69 0.81
C PHE A 453 20.78 -12.63 -0.19
N VAL A 454 20.83 -12.27 -1.48
CA VAL A 454 21.54 -13.04 -2.52
C VAL A 454 23.03 -13.15 -2.19
N LEU A 455 23.70 -12.04 -1.84
CA LEU A 455 25.12 -12.03 -1.48
C LEU A 455 25.45 -12.91 -0.27
N MET A 456 24.50 -13.06 0.67
CA MET A 456 24.65 -13.93 1.83
C MET A 456 24.42 -15.40 1.47
N ILE A 457 23.33 -15.73 0.76
CA ILE A 457 22.98 -17.12 0.46
C ILE A 457 24.01 -17.81 -0.42
N VAL A 458 24.58 -17.13 -1.41
CA VAL A 458 25.60 -17.71 -2.31
C VAL A 458 26.84 -18.20 -1.53
N ARG A 459 27.03 -17.75 -0.28
CA ARG A 459 28.09 -18.22 0.60
C ARG A 459 27.70 -19.46 1.42
N LEU A 460 26.41 -19.76 1.55
CA LEU A 460 25.87 -20.87 2.33
C LEU A 460 25.72 -22.15 1.46
N PRO A 461 25.83 -23.35 2.07
CA PRO A 461 25.70 -24.62 1.34
C PRO A 461 24.30 -24.83 0.74
N ASN A 462 23.30 -24.12 1.26
CA ASN A 462 21.92 -24.22 0.81
C ASN A 462 21.66 -23.53 -0.54
N ALA A 463 22.61 -22.73 -1.05
CA ALA A 463 22.49 -22.04 -2.33
C ALA A 463 22.06 -22.95 -3.49
N LYS A 464 22.52 -24.21 -3.50
CA LYS A 464 22.20 -25.20 -4.54
C LYS A 464 20.72 -25.57 -4.64
N TYR A 465 19.93 -25.30 -3.60
CA TYR A 465 18.48 -25.57 -3.58
C TYR A 465 17.64 -24.34 -3.99
N HIS A 466 18.25 -23.19 -4.26
CA HIS A 466 17.55 -21.97 -4.67
C HIS A 466 17.55 -21.85 -6.20
N LEU A 467 16.39 -22.10 -6.83
CA LEU A 467 16.20 -21.95 -8.29
C LEU A 467 16.39 -20.49 -8.78
N ASP A 468 16.24 -19.52 -7.90
CA ASP A 468 16.49 -18.10 -8.20
C ASP A 468 17.99 -17.76 -8.27
N LEU A 469 18.86 -18.65 -7.80
CA LEU A 469 20.32 -18.49 -7.80
C LEU A 469 21.03 -19.38 -8.83
N GLU A 470 20.29 -20.03 -9.72
CA GLU A 470 20.88 -20.87 -10.76
C GLU A 470 21.84 -20.05 -11.65
N GLY A 471 23.09 -20.52 -11.79
CA GLY A 471 24.16 -19.80 -12.49
C GLY A 471 24.85 -18.69 -11.69
N ILE A 472 24.42 -18.42 -10.45
CA ILE A 472 25.03 -17.42 -9.57
C ILE A 472 26.04 -18.08 -8.64
N THR A 473 27.31 -17.74 -8.81
CA THR A 473 28.45 -18.21 -8.02
C THR A 473 29.00 -17.10 -7.13
N ARG A 474 29.86 -17.44 -6.18
CA ARG A 474 30.54 -16.46 -5.32
C ARG A 474 31.33 -15.41 -6.11
N GLU A 475 31.78 -15.76 -7.31
CA GLU A 475 32.61 -14.92 -8.17
C GLU A 475 31.78 -13.93 -8.98
N ASN A 476 30.58 -14.34 -9.44
CA ASN A 476 29.72 -13.48 -10.26
C ASN A 476 28.59 -12.79 -9.48
N ALA A 477 28.29 -13.22 -8.24
CA ALA A 477 27.17 -12.71 -7.45
C ALA A 477 27.21 -11.18 -7.27
N THR A 478 28.40 -10.62 -7.02
CA THR A 478 28.56 -9.16 -6.90
C THR A 478 28.16 -8.46 -8.19
N THR A 479 28.57 -8.98 -9.35
CA THR A 479 28.22 -8.42 -10.66
C THR A 479 26.74 -8.60 -11.00
N THR A 480 26.17 -9.75 -10.67
CA THR A 480 24.75 -10.06 -10.91
C THR A 480 23.83 -9.17 -10.07
N VAL A 481 24.19 -8.91 -8.81
CA VAL A 481 23.40 -8.04 -7.92
C VAL A 481 23.72 -6.56 -8.18
N HIS A 482 24.88 -6.24 -8.77
CA HIS A 482 25.21 -4.87 -9.16
C HIS A 482 24.18 -4.27 -10.12
N SER A 483 23.59 -5.05 -11.03
CA SER A 483 22.50 -4.55 -11.90
C SER A 483 21.26 -4.15 -11.07
N VAL A 484 20.91 -4.94 -10.05
CA VAL A 484 19.81 -4.66 -9.11
C VAL A 484 20.10 -3.40 -8.28
N PHE A 485 21.33 -3.24 -7.77
CA PHE A 485 21.73 -2.05 -7.01
C PHE A 485 21.84 -0.79 -7.87
N VAL A 486 22.41 -0.89 -9.07
CA VAL A 486 22.49 0.23 -10.03
C VAL A 486 21.11 0.67 -10.43
N LEU A 487 20.18 -0.27 -10.63
CA LEU A 487 18.80 0.06 -10.95
C LEU A 487 18.09 0.74 -9.78
N ALA A 488 18.22 0.19 -8.57
CA ALA A 488 17.69 0.82 -7.36
C ALA A 488 18.24 2.25 -7.19
N ALA A 489 19.54 2.45 -7.42
CA ALA A 489 20.20 3.75 -7.35
C ALA A 489 19.80 4.68 -8.52
N LEU A 490 19.65 4.16 -9.74
CA LEU A 490 19.27 4.91 -10.93
C LEU A 490 17.84 5.41 -10.80
N VAL A 491 16.92 4.49 -10.44
CA VAL A 491 15.53 4.81 -10.10
C VAL A 491 15.56 5.87 -9.00
N HIS A 492 16.17 5.63 -7.84
CA HIS A 492 16.22 6.62 -6.76
C HIS A 492 16.79 8.00 -7.20
N ARG A 493 17.85 8.02 -8.02
CA ARG A 493 18.49 9.27 -8.48
C ARG A 493 17.65 10.02 -9.49
N THR A 494 16.95 9.34 -10.40
CA THR A 494 16.01 9.99 -11.34
C THR A 494 14.77 10.46 -10.60
N ARG A 495 14.22 9.65 -9.69
CA ARG A 495 13.09 10.03 -8.81
C ARG A 495 13.40 11.26 -7.97
N SER A 496 14.59 11.30 -7.36
CA SER A 496 15.07 12.45 -6.58
C SER A 496 15.32 13.69 -7.44
N ARG A 497 15.81 13.54 -8.68
CA ARG A 497 16.01 14.66 -9.60
C ARG A 497 14.70 15.21 -10.15
N ASP A 498 13.76 14.36 -10.51
CA ASP A 498 12.46 14.79 -11.03
C ASP A 498 11.62 15.41 -9.90
N ALA A 499 11.70 14.87 -8.68
CA ALA A 499 11.23 15.58 -7.49
C ALA A 499 11.99 16.92 -7.31
N ALA A 500 13.31 16.96 -7.27
CA ALA A 500 14.03 18.22 -7.08
C ALA A 500 13.75 19.27 -8.18
N LYS A 501 13.49 18.86 -9.43
CA LYS A 501 13.09 19.77 -10.52
C LYS A 501 11.65 20.26 -10.36
N LEU A 502 10.70 19.35 -10.12
CA LEU A 502 9.29 19.72 -9.90
C LEU A 502 9.12 20.60 -8.66
N TRP A 503 9.91 20.35 -7.61
CA TRP A 503 9.87 21.08 -6.36
C TRP A 503 10.77 22.35 -6.37
N GLY A 504 11.85 22.37 -7.15
CA GLY A 504 12.79 23.50 -7.27
C GLY A 504 12.34 24.58 -8.24
N GLU A 505 11.67 24.23 -9.36
CA GLU A 505 11.13 25.21 -10.32
C GLU A 505 9.92 25.99 -9.78
N SER A 506 9.32 25.53 -8.69
CA SER A 506 8.17 26.18 -8.03
C SER A 506 8.52 26.99 -6.77
N LEU A 507 9.79 27.00 -6.37
CA LEU A 507 10.32 27.80 -5.25
C LEU A 507 11.09 29.05 -5.72
N LEU A 508 11.37 29.20 -7.01
CA LEU A 508 11.96 30.42 -7.56
C LEU A 508 10.85 31.38 -8.00
N PRO A 509 10.85 32.64 -7.54
CA PRO A 509 9.87 33.63 -7.98
C PRO A 509 10.00 33.86 -9.50
N PRO A 510 8.89 34.17 -10.20
CA PRO A 510 8.93 34.47 -11.62
C PRO A 510 9.71 35.77 -11.83
N GLY A 511 10.98 35.66 -12.24
CA GLY A 511 11.81 36.84 -12.53
C GLY A 511 13.33 36.65 -12.50
N VAL A 512 13.86 35.62 -11.82
CA VAL A 512 15.31 35.41 -11.80
C VAL A 512 15.70 34.44 -12.91
N ARG A 513 15.99 35.00 -14.10
CA ARG A 513 16.83 34.28 -15.08
C ARG A 513 18.21 34.16 -14.45
N LEU A 514 18.75 32.94 -14.40
CA LEU A 514 20.19 32.74 -14.27
C LEU A 514 20.85 33.58 -15.37
N GLY A 515 21.70 34.54 -14.97
CA GLY A 515 22.39 35.43 -15.88
C GLY A 515 23.15 34.63 -16.94
N ASP A 516 23.01 35.05 -18.19
CA ASP A 516 23.83 34.59 -19.29
C ASP A 516 25.29 34.92 -18.97
N PRO A 517 26.27 33.99 -19.08
CA PRO A 517 27.65 34.27 -18.73
C PRO A 517 28.38 35.22 -19.71
N ASN A 518 27.65 35.95 -20.56
CA ASN A 518 28.21 36.83 -21.59
C ASN A 518 27.94 38.33 -21.38
N ASP A 519 27.24 38.75 -20.33
CA ASP A 519 27.17 40.17 -19.96
C ASP A 519 28.26 40.51 -18.95
N ALA A 520 29.50 40.57 -19.44
CA ALA A 520 30.56 41.37 -18.83
C ALA A 520 30.61 42.72 -19.54
N ASP A 521 30.01 43.75 -18.93
CA ASP A 521 30.19 45.14 -19.36
C ASP A 521 31.60 45.62 -18.91
N PRO A 522 32.46 46.11 -19.82
CA PRO A 522 33.78 46.60 -19.48
C PRO A 522 33.73 48.10 -19.18
N ARG A 523 33.68 48.47 -17.90
CA ARG A 523 34.12 49.79 -17.41
C ARG A 523 34.72 49.72 -16.02
#